data_AF-A0A926P1E3-F1
#
_entry.id   AF-A0A926P1E3-F1
#
_cell.length_a   1.000
_cell.length_b   1.000
_cell.length_c   1.000
_cell.angle_alpha   90.00
_cell.angle_beta   90.00
_cell.angle_gamma   90.00
#
_symmetry.space_group_name_H-M   'P 1'
#
loop_
_entity.id
_entity.type
_entity.pdbx_description
1 polymer ?
#
loop_
_entity_poly.entity_id
_entity_poly.type
_entity_poly.pdbx_seq_one_letter_code
_entity_poly.pdbx_strand_id
1 'polypeptide(L)' 'GADRAAFMVTLLNTAKLNDVDPQAWLADVLARIAETPVSQVEELLPWNWEPRTPASAPAS' A
#
# COMPACT_ATOMS: atom_id res chain seq x y z
N GLY A 1 10.50 -10.18 -17.47
CA GLY A 1 10.90 -8.76 -17.41
C GLY A 1 9.69 -7.87 -17.56
N ALA A 2 9.01 -7.96 -18.71
CA ALA A 2 7.79 -7.22 -19.01
C ALA A 2 6.62 -7.53 -18.05
N ASP A 3 6.40 -8.79 -17.68
CA ASP A 3 5.23 -9.16 -16.86
C ASP A 3 5.26 -8.53 -15.46
N ARG A 4 6.44 -8.47 -14.83
CA ARG A 4 6.61 -7.77 -13.54
C ARG A 4 6.35 -6.27 -13.68
N ALA A 5 6.81 -5.66 -14.76
CA ALA A 5 6.56 -4.24 -15.03
C ALA A 5 5.07 -3.98 -15.25
N ALA A 6 4.39 -4.83 -16.05
CA ALA A 6 2.95 -4.73 -16.26
C ALA A 6 2.16 -4.90 -14.95
N PHE A 7 2.55 -5.87 -14.12
CA PHE A 7 1.92 -6.07 -12.81
C PHE A 7 2.07 -4.84 -11.90
N MET A 8 3.28 -4.26 -11.80
CA MET A 8 3.50 -3.03 -11.03
C MET A 8 2.68 -1.86 -11.57
N VAL A 9 2.64 -1.68 -12.90
CA VAL A 9 1.84 -0.61 -13.52
C VAL A 9 0.36 -0.79 -13.20
N THR A 10 -0.17 -2.01 -13.22
CA THR A 10 -1.55 -2.30 -12.82
C THR A 10 -1.80 -1.89 -11.37
N LEU A 11 -0.93 -2.27 -10.43
CA LEU A 11 -1.07 -1.89 -9.02
C LEU A 11 -1.05 -0.36 -8.82
N LEU A 12 -0.10 0.32 -9.46
CA LEU A 12 0.01 1.78 -9.37
C LEU A 12 -1.22 2.49 -9.96
N ASN A 13 -1.77 1.98 -11.06
CA ASN A 13 -2.98 2.52 -11.65
C ASN A 13 -4.21 2.28 -10.75
N THR A 14 -4.32 1.11 -10.11
CA THR A 14 -5.39 0.84 -9.16
C THR A 14 -5.39 1.85 -8.00
N ALA A 15 -4.23 2.16 -7.42
CA ALA A 15 -4.15 3.18 -6.37
C ALA A 15 -4.64 4.56 -6.86
N LYS A 16 -4.20 5.00 -8.04
CA LYS A 16 -4.65 6.27 -8.64
C LYS A 16 -6.16 6.32 -8.87
N LEU A 17 -6.76 5.22 -9.34
CA LEU A 17 -8.21 5.13 -9.58
C LEU A 17 -9.04 5.20 -8.30
N ASN A 18 -8.43 4.99 -7.14
CA ASN A 18 -9.06 5.09 -5.83
C ASN A 18 -8.64 6.37 -5.08
N ASP A 19 -8.10 7.37 -5.78
CA ASP A 19 -7.63 8.64 -5.21
C ASP A 19 -6.55 8.47 -4.11
N VAL A 20 -5.78 7.38 -4.18
CA VAL A 20 -4.72 7.04 -3.24
C VAL A 20 -3.35 7.32 -3.85
N ASP A 21 -2.44 7.92 -3.06
CA ASP A 21 -1.05 8.09 -3.47
C ASP A 21 -0.38 6.72 -3.72
N PRO A 22 0.05 6.41 -4.97
CA PRO A 22 0.52 5.07 -5.30
C PRO A 22 1.83 4.69 -4.61
N GLN A 23 2.68 5.67 -4.30
CA GLN A 23 3.98 5.39 -3.66
C GLN A 23 3.79 5.12 -2.18
N ALA A 24 3.01 5.94 -1.49
CA ALA A 24 2.70 5.78 -0.07
C ALA A 24 1.95 4.47 0.18
N TRP A 25 0.96 4.15 -0.65
CA TRP A 25 0.22 2.88 -0.55
C TRP A 25 1.12 1.67 -0.79
N LEU A 26 1.85 1.63 -1.90
CA LEU A 26 2.69 0.48 -2.21
C LEU A 26 3.82 0.29 -1.18
N ALA A 27 4.40 1.38 -0.66
CA ALA A 27 5.41 1.31 0.39
C ALA A 27 4.84 0.72 1.69
N ASP A 28 3.66 1.16 2.13
CA ASP A 28 3.01 0.64 3.34
C ASP A 28 2.56 -0.83 3.17
N VAL A 29 1.99 -1.18 2.02
CA VAL A 29 1.63 -2.57 1.69
C VAL A 29 2.86 -3.47 1.75
N LEU A 30 3.95 -3.11 1.07
CA LEU A 30 5.17 -3.91 1.07
C LEU A 30 5.80 -4.03 2.47
N ALA A 31 5.67 -2.99 3.31
CA ALA A 31 6.17 -3.01 4.68
C ALA A 31 5.37 -3.91 5.61
N ARG A 32 4.07 -4.14 5.34
CA ARG A 32 3.14 -4.82 6.26
C ARG A 32 2.70 -6.21 5.79
N ILE A 33 2.71 -6.48 4.49
CA ILE A 33 2.09 -7.69 3.89
C ILE A 33 2.62 -9.01 4.45
N ALA A 34 3.89 -9.06 4.86
CA ALA A 34 4.49 -10.26 5.47
C ALA A 34 3.97 -10.55 6.89
N GLU A 35 3.51 -9.51 7.59
CA GLU A 35 3.00 -9.57 8.96
C GLU A 35 1.46 -9.54 9.00
N THR A 36 0.80 -9.19 7.90
CA THR A 36 -0.66 -9.14 7.79
C THR A 36 -1.26 -10.55 7.70
N PRO A 37 -2.15 -10.95 8.62
CA PRO A 37 -2.90 -12.19 8.49
C PRO A 37 -3.71 -12.22 7.19
N VAL A 38 -3.82 -13.39 6.55
CA VAL A 38 -4.56 -13.54 5.28
C VAL A 38 -5.99 -13.01 5.35
N SER A 39 -6.64 -13.15 6.51
CA SER A 39 -7.99 -12.66 6.79
C SER A 39 -8.10 -11.13 7.00
N GLN A 40 -7.01 -10.39 6.83
CA GLN A 40 -6.96 -8.93 6.94
C GLN A 40 -6.26 -8.29 5.73
N VAL A 41 -5.90 -9.09 4.71
CA VAL A 41 -5.23 -8.56 3.51
C VAL A 41 -6.13 -7.57 2.77
N GLU A 42 -7.45 -7.69 2.90
CA GLU A 42 -8.41 -6.74 2.34
C GLU A 42 -8.25 -5.31 2.89
N GLU A 43 -7.69 -5.13 4.09
CA GLU A 43 -7.41 -3.82 4.69
C GLU A 43 -6.26 -3.10 3.96
N LEU A 44 -5.41 -3.86 3.25
CA LEU A 44 -4.32 -3.32 2.46
C LEU A 44 -4.77 -2.89 1.05
N LEU A 45 -6.02 -3.15 0.65
CA LEU A 45 -6.55 -2.74 -0.65
C LEU A 45 -6.75 -1.22 -0.67
N PRO A 46 -6.54 -0.55 -1.81
CA PRO A 46 -6.46 0.91 -1.84
C PRO A 46 -7.77 1.60 -1.40
N TRP A 47 -8.94 0.98 -1.58
CA TRP A 47 -10.22 1.52 -1.09
C TRP A 47 -10.48 1.32 0.41
N ASN A 48 -9.71 0.47 1.08
CA ASN A 48 -9.78 0.24 2.53
C ASN A 48 -8.53 0.78 3.24
N TRP A 49 -7.57 1.34 2.51
CA TRP A 49 -6.24 1.63 3.02
C TRP A 49 -6.25 2.84 3.95
N GLU A 50 -5.85 2.59 5.20
CA GLU A 50 -5.57 3.63 6.17
C GLU A 50 -4.05 3.77 6.35
N PRO A 51 -3.45 4.94 6.00
CA PRO A 51 -2.03 5.16 6.15
C PRO A 51 -1.63 5.02 7.61
N ARG A 52 -0.58 4.24 7.88
CA ARG A 52 0.01 4.22 9.21
C ARG A 52 0.53 5.62 9.51
N THR A 53 -0.15 6.35 10.38
CA THR A 53 0.37 7.63 10.87
C THR A 53 1.70 7.32 11.56
N PRO A 54 2.84 7.85 11.10
CA PRO A 54 4.07 7.69 11.85
C PRO A 54 3.81 8.32 13.21
N ALA A 55 3.89 7.51 14.27
CA ALA A 55 3.75 8.01 15.63
C ALA A 55 4.70 9.19 15.76
N SER A 56 4.15 10.39 15.99
CA SER A 56 4.92 11.62 16.15
C SER A 56 6.07 11.31 17.10
N ALA A 57 7.30 11.24 16.57
CA ALA A 57 8.47 11.07 17.41
C ALA A 57 8.44 12.22 18.44
N PRO A 58 8.65 11.95 19.74
CA PRO A 58 8.65 13.02 20.73
C PRO A 58 9.75 14.02 20.32
N ALA A 59 9.35 15.28 20.11
CA ALA A 59 10.29 16.36 19.86
C ALA A 59 11.29 16.39 21.03
N SER A 60 12.57 16.22 20.70
CA SER A 60 13.69 16.38 21.64
C SER A 60 14.11 17.84 21.74
#